data_AF-A0A538INY9-F1
#
_entry.id   AF-A0A538INY9-F1
#
_cell.length_a   1.000
_cell.length_b   1.000
_cell.length_c   1.000
_cell.angle_alpha   90.00
_cell.angle_beta   90.00
_cell.angle_gamma   90.00
#
_symmetry.space_group_name_H-M   'P 1'
#
loop_
_entity.id
_entity.type
_entity.pdbx_description
1 polymer ?
#
loop_
_entity_poly.entity_id
_entity_poly.type
_entity_poly.pdbx_seq_one_letter_code
_entity_poly.pdbx_strand_id
1 'polypeptide(L)'
;MSKSFRYAVVSAVLLTMVLASAAPALAHEERTVGKYKFTVGWGNEPTYAGVENSVQLILADAKGKPVTDLGDSLKVTVVNGTDTVTYSLETTFDPDSGEGTPGDYRAFFIPTRPGNYTFHFAGSINGQKVDQSFTSSPTTFDPVKDPSEVMFPAKDPSAGDLSNRIQAVDTRTGLARTAADKGKSTANTALILAIVGLVLGAGGLVTSLVSRRKRPA
;
A
#
# COMPACT_ATOMS: atom_id res chain seq x y z
N MET A 1 16.78 -50.06 14.50
CA MET A 1 15.51 -49.29 14.60
C MET A 1 14.56 -49.81 13.53
N SER A 2 13.41 -50.38 13.91
CA SER A 2 12.48 -50.97 12.94
C SER A 2 11.86 -49.88 12.05
N LYS A 3 11.46 -50.26 10.83
CA LYS A 3 10.73 -49.35 9.93
C LYS A 3 9.47 -48.79 10.60
N SER A 4 8.78 -49.60 11.40
CA SER A 4 7.60 -49.20 12.19
C SER A 4 7.89 -48.10 13.21
N PHE A 5 9.04 -48.14 13.90
CA PHE A 5 9.42 -47.09 14.85
C PHE A 5 9.73 -45.76 14.15
N ARG A 6 10.34 -45.81 12.95
CA ARG A 6 10.58 -44.61 12.14
C ARG A 6 9.28 -43.95 11.66
N TYR A 7 8.30 -44.75 11.22
CA TYR A 7 7.00 -44.21 10.83
C TYR A 7 6.22 -43.61 12.00
N ALA A 8 6.27 -44.23 13.19
CA ALA A 8 5.62 -43.69 14.37
C ALA A 8 6.20 -42.32 14.79
N VAL A 9 7.52 -42.15 14.72
CA VAL A 9 8.17 -40.87 15.02
C VAL A 9 7.82 -39.79 13.99
N VAL A 10 7.82 -40.12 12.69
CA VAL A 10 7.44 -39.16 11.64
C VAL A 10 5.98 -38.73 11.77
N SER A 11 5.07 -39.66 12.05
CA SER A 11 3.66 -39.35 12.28
C SER A 11 3.45 -38.51 13.54
N ALA A 12 4.18 -38.79 14.62
CA ALA A 12 4.11 -38.00 15.84
C ALA A 12 4.61 -36.56 15.62
N VAL A 13 5.72 -36.38 14.90
CA VAL A 13 6.28 -35.05 14.57
C VAL A 13 5.31 -34.25 13.69
N LEU A 14 4.75 -34.88 12.64
CA LEU A 14 3.75 -34.25 11.78
C LEU A 14 2.49 -33.84 12.55
N LEU A 15 2.01 -34.69 13.47
CA LEU A 15 0.84 -34.40 14.29
C LEU A 15 1.11 -33.24 15.27
N THR A 16 2.28 -33.18 15.89
CA THR A 16 2.69 -32.03 16.73
C THR A 16 2.87 -30.74 15.94
N MET A 17 3.31 -30.81 14.68
CA MET A 17 3.42 -29.63 13.81
C MET A 17 2.04 -29.07 13.41
N VAL A 18 1.05 -29.95 13.19
CA VAL A 18 -0.34 -29.56 12.88
C VAL A 18 -1.05 -28.96 14.09
N LEU A 19 -0.73 -29.40 15.31
CA LEU A 19 -1.34 -28.90 16.54
C LEU A 19 -0.75 -27.57 17.06
N ALA A 20 0.38 -27.11 16.51
CA ALA A 20 1.15 -25.99 17.06
C ALA A 20 0.87 -24.60 16.45
N SER A 21 -0.06 -24.44 15.50
CA SER A 21 -0.16 -23.19 14.72
C SER A 21 -1.58 -22.63 14.54
N ALA A 22 -2.39 -22.66 15.59
CA ALA A 22 -3.63 -21.88 15.63
C ALA A 22 -3.59 -20.94 16.83
N ALA A 23 -2.76 -19.89 16.76
CA ALA A 23 -3.02 -18.72 17.59
C ALA A 23 -4.41 -18.19 17.19
N PRO A 24 -5.27 -17.79 18.15
CA PRO A 24 -6.53 -17.16 17.79
C PRO A 24 -6.20 -15.92 16.96
N ALA A 25 -6.62 -15.90 15.70
CA ALA A 25 -6.67 -14.67 14.93
C ALA A 25 -7.78 -13.83 15.58
N LEU A 26 -7.38 -12.84 16.37
CA LEU A 26 -8.34 -11.88 16.89
C LEU A 26 -8.69 -10.93 15.75
N ALA A 27 -9.94 -10.95 15.31
CA ALA A 27 -10.53 -9.96 14.41
C ALA A 27 -10.18 -8.50 14.83
N HIS A 28 -10.00 -8.27 16.13
CA HIS A 28 -9.70 -6.97 16.70
C HIS A 28 -8.50 -7.06 17.65
N GLU A 29 -7.65 -6.04 17.64
CA GLU A 29 -6.63 -5.88 18.67
C GLU A 29 -7.26 -5.23 19.91
N GLU A 30 -7.09 -5.86 21.07
CA GLU A 30 -7.47 -5.29 22.35
C GLU A 30 -6.27 -4.67 23.07
N ARG A 31 -6.40 -3.41 23.52
CA ARG A 31 -5.36 -2.72 24.26
C ARG A 31 -5.93 -1.83 25.35
N THR A 32 -5.30 -1.87 26.52
CA THR A 32 -5.57 -0.90 27.59
C THR A 32 -4.81 0.40 27.33
N VAL A 33 -5.53 1.53 27.27
CA VAL A 33 -4.99 2.87 27.05
C VAL A 33 -5.43 3.79 28.20
N GLY A 34 -4.55 3.95 29.19
CA GLY A 34 -4.86 4.64 30.43
C GLY A 34 -6.05 3.98 31.13
N LYS A 35 -7.15 4.72 31.37
CA LYS A 35 -8.36 4.21 32.03
C LYS A 35 -9.36 3.47 31.12
N TYR A 36 -9.02 3.29 29.84
CA TYR A 36 -9.92 2.74 28.83
C TYR A 36 -9.39 1.46 28.22
N LYS A 37 -10.31 0.64 27.71
CA LYS A 37 -10.06 -0.52 26.87
C LYS A 37 -10.47 -0.19 25.45
N PHE A 38 -9.54 -0.36 24.53
CA PHE A 38 -9.72 -0.19 23.10
C PHE A 38 -9.79 -1.56 22.47
N THR A 39 -10.85 -1.85 21.72
CA THR A 39 -10.94 -3.00 20.83
C THR A 39 -11.02 -2.45 19.41
N VAL A 40 -9.96 -2.65 18.63
CA VAL A 40 -9.72 -1.95 17.36
C VAL A 40 -9.56 -2.93 16.22
N GLY A 41 -10.27 -2.71 15.12
CA GLY A 41 -10.22 -3.55 13.94
C GLY A 41 -10.98 -2.96 12.77
N TRP A 42 -11.34 -3.81 11.81
CA TRP A 42 -12.22 -3.44 10.69
C TRP A 42 -13.68 -3.64 11.07
N GLY A 43 -14.56 -2.74 10.64
CA GLY A 43 -16.00 -2.87 10.90
C GLY A 43 -16.68 -4.02 10.15
N ASN A 44 -16.13 -4.45 9.01
CA ASN A 44 -16.58 -5.59 8.23
C ASN A 44 -15.40 -6.48 7.86
N GLU A 45 -15.51 -7.78 8.11
CA GLU A 45 -14.43 -8.73 7.85
C GLU A 45 -14.92 -9.98 7.09
N PRO A 46 -14.08 -10.56 6.20
CA PRO A 46 -12.74 -10.11 5.82
C PRO A 46 -12.76 -8.80 5.00
N THR A 47 -11.77 -7.95 5.22
CA THR A 47 -11.64 -6.68 4.51
C THR A 47 -11.02 -6.89 3.14
N TYR A 48 -11.69 -6.44 2.08
CA TYR A 48 -11.16 -6.46 0.71
C TYR A 48 -10.92 -5.04 0.20
N ALA A 49 -9.88 -4.87 -0.61
CA ALA A 49 -9.63 -3.61 -1.28
C ALA A 49 -10.76 -3.28 -2.28
N GLY A 50 -11.16 -2.01 -2.35
CA GLY A 50 -12.19 -1.50 -3.25
C GLY A 50 -13.62 -1.65 -2.73
N VAL A 51 -13.82 -2.19 -1.53
CA VAL A 51 -15.12 -2.35 -0.89
C VAL A 51 -15.24 -1.38 0.29
N GLU A 52 -16.41 -0.76 0.47
CA GLU A 52 -16.69 0.09 1.62
C GLU A 52 -16.48 -0.67 2.94
N ASN A 53 -15.80 -0.03 3.88
CA ASN A 53 -15.54 -0.55 5.20
C ASN A 53 -15.35 0.61 6.18
N SER A 54 -14.87 0.31 7.39
CA SER A 54 -14.59 1.30 8.41
C SER A 54 -13.46 0.87 9.33
N VAL A 55 -12.79 1.85 9.93
CA VAL A 55 -12.13 1.62 11.21
C VAL A 55 -13.23 1.40 12.24
N GLN A 56 -13.14 0.33 13.04
CA GLN A 56 -13.99 0.10 14.19
C GLN A 56 -13.19 0.32 15.48
N LEU A 57 -13.77 1.12 16.38
CA LEU A 57 -13.31 1.29 17.75
C LEU A 57 -14.48 0.94 18.68
N ILE A 58 -14.37 -0.16 19.40
CA ILE A 58 -15.26 -0.44 20.54
C ILE A 58 -14.54 0.04 21.80
N LEU A 59 -15.13 1.03 22.47
CA LEU A 59 -14.53 1.73 23.59
C LEU A 59 -15.27 1.42 24.91
N ALA A 60 -14.50 0.97 25.90
CA ALA A 60 -15.01 0.71 27.24
C ALA A 60 -14.09 1.29 28.33
N ASP A 61 -14.62 1.50 29.53
CA ASP A 61 -13.82 1.84 30.70
C ASP A 61 -13.08 0.62 31.27
N ALA A 62 -12.25 0.84 32.29
CA ALA A 62 -11.50 -0.23 32.96
C ALA A 62 -12.38 -1.37 33.52
N LYS A 63 -13.66 -1.09 33.84
CA LYS A 63 -14.63 -2.06 34.35
C LYS A 63 -15.43 -2.75 33.23
N GLY A 64 -15.16 -2.40 31.97
CA GLY A 64 -15.87 -2.94 30.81
C GLY A 64 -17.20 -2.24 30.52
N LYS A 65 -17.50 -1.10 31.16
CA LYS A 65 -18.69 -0.32 30.80
C LYS A 65 -18.43 0.42 29.48
N PRO A 66 -19.32 0.32 28.49
CA PRO A 66 -19.20 1.09 27.25
C PRO A 66 -19.09 2.59 27.50
N VAL A 67 -18.20 3.25 26.77
CA VAL A 67 -18.09 4.71 26.74
C VAL A 67 -18.98 5.19 25.60
N THR A 68 -20.02 5.96 25.92
CA THR A 68 -21.03 6.39 24.95
C THR A 68 -21.03 7.89 24.66
N ASP A 69 -20.09 8.62 25.27
CA ASP A 69 -20.01 10.08 25.29
C ASP A 69 -18.70 10.62 24.67
N LEU A 70 -18.08 9.90 23.72
CA LEU A 70 -16.79 10.26 23.12
C LEU A 70 -16.74 11.67 22.50
N GLY A 71 -17.82 12.09 21.85
CA GLY A 71 -17.88 13.34 21.07
C GLY A 71 -16.83 13.40 19.97
N ASP A 72 -16.44 14.63 19.57
CA ASP A 72 -15.50 14.86 18.45
C ASP A 72 -14.02 14.95 18.88
N SER A 73 -13.73 14.62 20.14
CA SER A 73 -12.43 14.92 20.77
C SER A 73 -11.34 13.89 20.47
N LEU A 74 -11.69 12.76 19.86
CA LEU A 74 -10.77 11.73 19.37
C LEU A 74 -10.96 11.56 17.86
N LYS A 75 -9.84 11.49 17.13
CA LYS A 75 -9.84 11.24 15.69
C LYS A 75 -8.96 10.04 15.37
N VAL A 76 -9.18 9.45 14.20
CA VAL A 76 -8.36 8.37 13.68
C VAL A 76 -7.71 8.78 12.36
N THR A 77 -6.39 8.58 12.27
CA THR A 77 -5.64 8.69 11.03
C THR A 77 -5.39 7.28 10.50
N VAL A 78 -5.87 7.01 9.29
CA VAL A 78 -5.62 5.77 8.57
C VAL A 78 -4.33 5.95 7.78
N VAL A 79 -3.43 4.98 7.89
CA VAL A 79 -2.10 4.99 7.24
C VAL A 79 -1.93 3.72 6.41
N ASN A 80 -1.56 3.87 5.13
CA ASN A 80 -1.12 2.77 4.26
C ASN A 80 0.18 3.20 3.54
N GLY A 81 1.30 2.57 3.89
CA GLY A 81 2.62 3.03 3.42
C GLY A 81 2.91 4.45 3.90
N THR A 82 3.09 5.38 2.97
CA THR A 82 3.32 6.81 3.25
C THR A 82 2.04 7.65 3.17
N ASP A 83 0.96 7.09 2.63
CA ASP A 83 -0.30 7.80 2.45
C ASP A 83 -1.10 7.78 3.75
N THR A 84 -1.70 8.93 4.08
CA THR A 84 -2.46 9.11 5.32
C THR A 84 -3.71 9.93 5.07
N VAL A 85 -4.76 9.67 5.85
CA VAL A 85 -5.99 10.45 5.88
C VAL A 85 -6.62 10.38 7.27
N THR A 86 -7.08 11.52 7.79
CA THR A 86 -7.71 11.61 9.11
C THR A 86 -9.21 11.71 9.00
N TYR A 87 -9.92 10.91 9.80
CA TYR A 87 -11.37 10.86 9.89
C TYR A 87 -11.86 11.22 11.30
N SER A 88 -13.06 11.77 11.37
CA SER A 88 -13.84 11.79 12.61
C SER A 88 -14.42 10.40 12.88
N LEU A 89 -14.69 10.11 14.15
CA LEU A 89 -15.38 8.90 14.57
C LEU A 89 -16.88 9.18 14.68
N GLU A 90 -17.69 8.37 14.01
CA GLU A 90 -19.13 8.43 14.00
C GLU A 90 -19.70 7.43 15.01
N THR A 91 -20.77 7.83 15.70
CA THR A 91 -21.52 6.95 16.60
C THR A 91 -22.40 6.00 15.78
N THR A 92 -22.30 4.69 16.00
CA THR A 92 -23.13 3.68 15.30
C THR A 92 -24.06 2.90 16.23
N PHE A 93 -24.42 3.51 17.35
CA PHE A 93 -25.37 3.00 18.34
C PHE A 93 -26.27 4.13 18.84
N ASP A 94 -27.43 3.76 19.36
CA ASP A 94 -28.35 4.68 20.01
C ASP A 94 -28.54 4.25 21.47
N PRO A 95 -28.05 5.05 22.45
CA PRO A 95 -28.17 4.71 23.86
C PRO A 95 -29.61 4.78 24.38
N ASP A 96 -30.51 5.51 23.72
CA ASP A 96 -31.90 5.70 24.16
C ASP A 96 -32.79 4.54 23.70
N SER A 97 -32.63 4.11 22.44
CA SER A 97 -33.36 2.94 21.90
C SER A 97 -32.69 1.60 22.22
N GLY A 98 -31.38 1.61 22.52
CA GLY A 98 -30.58 0.41 22.71
C GLY A 98 -30.17 -0.26 21.40
N GLU A 99 -30.34 0.40 20.26
CA GLU A 99 -29.91 -0.12 18.96
C GLU A 99 -28.39 -0.01 18.77
N GLY A 100 -27.81 -0.95 18.03
CA GLY A 100 -26.37 -1.01 17.78
C GLY A 100 -25.57 -1.58 18.96
N THR A 101 -24.25 -1.47 18.89
CA THR A 101 -23.34 -1.92 19.95
C THR A 101 -22.87 -0.69 20.75
N PRO A 102 -23.25 -0.54 22.03
CA PRO A 102 -22.81 0.61 22.82
C PRO A 102 -21.29 0.75 22.85
N GLY A 103 -20.80 1.96 22.60
CA GLY A 103 -19.37 2.27 22.51
C GLY A 103 -18.70 1.88 21.19
N ASP A 104 -19.45 1.39 20.19
CA ASP A 104 -18.99 1.20 18.82
C ASP A 104 -18.95 2.54 18.07
N TYR A 105 -17.74 2.96 17.72
CA TYR A 105 -17.47 4.15 16.94
C TYR A 105 -16.76 3.77 15.65
N ARG A 106 -17.17 4.39 14.53
CA ARG A 106 -16.66 4.02 13.20
C ARG A 106 -16.16 5.20 12.40
N ALA A 107 -15.14 4.97 11.59
CA ALA A 107 -14.72 5.90 10.55
C ALA A 107 -14.79 5.19 9.20
N PHE A 108 -15.76 5.56 8.36
CA PHE A 108 -16.05 4.87 7.09
C PHE A 108 -15.14 5.34 5.95
N PHE A 109 -14.60 4.38 5.20
CA PHE A 109 -13.80 4.64 4.00
C PHE A 109 -13.68 3.38 3.13
N ILE A 110 -13.19 3.54 1.91
CA ILE A 110 -12.88 2.43 1.00
C ILE A 110 -11.35 2.22 1.00
N PRO A 111 -10.80 1.15 1.60
CA PRO A 111 -9.39 0.81 1.41
C PRO A 111 -9.16 0.45 -0.05
N THR A 112 -8.26 1.14 -0.75
CA THR A 112 -8.08 0.94 -2.22
C THR A 112 -6.87 0.07 -2.57
N ARG A 113 -6.12 -0.39 -1.58
CA ARG A 113 -4.92 -1.22 -1.73
C ARG A 113 -4.95 -2.38 -0.73
N PRO A 114 -4.62 -3.61 -1.16
CA PRO A 114 -4.33 -4.70 -0.23
C PRO A 114 -3.11 -4.39 0.65
N GLY A 115 -2.98 -5.14 1.73
CA GLY A 115 -1.83 -5.07 2.64
C GLY A 115 -2.16 -4.40 3.97
N ASN A 116 -1.10 -4.00 4.67
CA ASN A 116 -1.23 -3.54 6.04
C ASN A 116 -1.71 -2.09 6.14
N TYR A 117 -2.59 -1.83 7.12
CA TYR A 117 -3.04 -0.50 7.49
C TYR A 117 -2.73 -0.25 8.96
N THR A 118 -2.43 0.99 9.30
CA THR A 118 -2.32 1.45 10.69
C THR A 118 -3.42 2.44 10.99
N PHE A 119 -4.10 2.24 12.11
CA PHE A 119 -5.08 3.15 12.69
C PHE A 119 -4.41 3.89 13.84
N HIS A 120 -4.18 5.19 13.65
CA HIS A 120 -3.56 6.07 14.63
C HIS A 120 -4.62 6.96 15.27
N PHE A 121 -4.95 6.66 16.53
CA PHE A 121 -5.91 7.43 17.31
C PHE A 121 -5.18 8.55 18.06
N ALA A 122 -5.62 9.79 17.84
CA ALA A 122 -5.06 10.97 18.48
C ALA A 122 -6.15 11.93 18.95
N GLY A 123 -5.98 12.48 20.15
CA GLY A 123 -6.93 13.41 20.76
C GLY A 123 -7.09 13.19 22.26
N SER A 124 -8.32 13.18 22.75
CA SER A 124 -8.61 12.91 24.16
C SER A 124 -9.93 12.19 24.37
N ILE A 125 -10.09 11.56 25.53
CA ILE A 125 -11.37 10.98 26.00
C ILE A 125 -11.57 11.43 27.45
N ASN A 126 -12.63 12.22 27.71
CA ASN A 126 -12.91 12.82 29.02
C ASN A 126 -11.65 13.41 29.70
N GLY A 127 -10.91 14.23 28.94
CA GLY A 127 -9.69 14.92 29.36
C GLY A 127 -8.41 14.08 29.35
N GLN A 128 -8.49 12.74 29.23
CA GLN A 128 -7.30 11.90 29.10
C GLN A 128 -6.77 11.97 27.66
N LYS A 129 -5.51 12.36 27.47
CA LYS A 129 -4.86 12.35 26.16
C LYS A 129 -4.71 10.93 25.61
N VAL A 130 -4.91 10.79 24.30
CA VAL A 130 -4.73 9.56 23.54
C VAL A 130 -3.82 9.86 22.36
N ASP A 131 -2.82 9.01 22.17
CA ASP A 131 -1.90 8.97 21.04
C ASP A 131 -1.43 7.53 20.89
N GLN A 132 -2.14 6.73 20.09
CA GLN A 132 -1.97 5.27 20.00
C GLN A 132 -2.14 4.76 18.58
N SER A 133 -1.27 3.85 18.16
CA SER A 133 -1.33 3.21 16.85
C SER A 133 -1.63 1.72 16.96
N PHE A 134 -2.47 1.22 16.06
CA PHE A 134 -2.82 -0.18 15.91
C PHE A 134 -2.55 -0.57 14.46
N THR A 135 -1.74 -1.60 14.22
CA THR A 135 -1.29 -1.96 12.87
C THR A 135 -1.73 -3.37 12.56
N SER A 136 -2.41 -3.54 11.42
CA SER A 136 -2.86 -4.86 10.98
C SER A 136 -1.69 -5.82 10.77
N SER A 137 -1.87 -7.08 11.12
CA SER A 137 -0.87 -8.14 11.03
C SER A 137 -1.54 -9.50 11.23
N PRO A 138 -0.86 -10.63 10.96
CA PRO A 138 -1.39 -11.96 11.27
C PRO A 138 -1.70 -12.22 12.75
N THR A 139 -1.26 -11.35 13.67
CA THR A 139 -1.42 -11.51 15.12
C THR A 139 -2.29 -10.43 15.78
N THR A 140 -2.82 -9.50 14.98
CA THR A 140 -3.74 -8.41 15.40
C THR A 140 -4.98 -8.52 14.51
N PHE A 141 -5.66 -7.41 14.19
CA PHE A 141 -6.65 -7.39 13.13
C PHE A 141 -6.02 -7.63 11.74
N ASP A 142 -6.81 -8.16 10.82
CA ASP A 142 -6.33 -8.69 9.54
C ASP A 142 -5.89 -7.57 8.55
N PRO A 143 -4.85 -7.81 7.74
CA PRO A 143 -4.54 -6.96 6.59
C PRO A 143 -5.67 -6.95 5.55
N VAL A 144 -5.74 -5.89 4.74
CA VAL A 144 -6.69 -5.81 3.62
C VAL A 144 -6.31 -6.84 2.55
N LYS A 145 -7.27 -7.67 2.15
CA LYS A 145 -7.08 -8.73 1.17
C LYS A 145 -7.28 -8.23 -0.26
N ASP A 146 -6.67 -8.96 -1.20
CA ASP A 146 -6.89 -8.78 -2.63
C ASP A 146 -8.25 -9.38 -3.00
N PRO A 147 -9.19 -8.60 -3.58
CA PRO A 147 -10.52 -9.10 -3.92
C PRO A 147 -10.49 -10.19 -5.00
N SER A 148 -9.43 -10.30 -5.81
CA SER A 148 -9.29 -11.33 -6.85
C SER A 148 -9.29 -12.76 -6.30
N GLU A 149 -9.09 -12.93 -4.98
CA GLU A 149 -9.25 -14.21 -4.29
C GLU A 149 -10.69 -14.73 -4.34
N VAL A 150 -11.67 -13.82 -4.30
CA VAL A 150 -13.11 -14.13 -4.18
C VAL A 150 -13.97 -13.60 -5.33
N MET A 151 -13.37 -12.95 -6.32
CA MET A 151 -14.08 -12.43 -7.51
C MET A 151 -14.59 -13.56 -8.41
N PHE A 152 -15.85 -13.40 -8.83
CA PHE A 152 -16.55 -14.24 -9.80
C PHE A 152 -17.52 -13.36 -10.61
N PRO A 153 -17.75 -13.61 -11.91
CA PRO A 153 -17.22 -14.72 -12.73
C PRO A 153 -15.80 -14.50 -13.27
N ALA A 154 -15.37 -13.25 -13.39
CA ALA A 154 -14.04 -12.88 -13.85
C ALA A 154 -13.25 -12.24 -12.70
N LYS A 155 -11.93 -12.43 -12.72
CA LYS A 155 -11.00 -11.80 -11.79
C LYS A 155 -10.46 -10.54 -12.43
N ASP A 156 -11.27 -9.49 -12.40
CA ASP A 156 -10.90 -8.21 -13.01
C ASP A 156 -9.84 -7.48 -12.15
N PRO A 157 -8.91 -6.74 -12.77
CA PRO A 157 -7.95 -5.93 -12.03
C PRO A 157 -8.65 -4.88 -11.16
N SER A 158 -8.12 -4.62 -9.96
CA SER A 158 -8.63 -3.51 -9.14
C SER A 158 -8.32 -2.16 -9.78
N ALA A 159 -9.01 -1.11 -9.35
CA ALA A 159 -8.67 0.27 -9.72
C ALA A 159 -7.21 0.62 -9.38
N GLY A 160 -6.68 0.03 -8.32
CA GLY A 160 -5.28 0.18 -7.94
C GLY A 160 -4.30 -0.47 -8.89
N ASP A 161 -4.57 -1.69 -9.30
CA ASP A 161 -3.75 -2.42 -10.28
C ASP A 161 -3.76 -1.69 -11.63
N LEU A 162 -4.92 -1.17 -12.04
CA LEU A 162 -5.02 -0.39 -13.26
C LEU A 162 -4.18 0.89 -13.18
N SER A 163 -4.24 1.61 -12.06
CA SER A 163 -3.41 2.82 -11.84
C SER A 163 -1.91 2.50 -11.91
N ASN A 164 -1.47 1.43 -11.24
CA ASN A 164 -0.06 0.99 -11.28
C ASN A 164 0.38 0.61 -12.71
N ARG A 165 -0.48 -0.07 -13.47
CA ARG A 165 -0.20 -0.43 -14.87
C ARG A 165 -0.11 0.80 -15.77
N ILE A 166 -0.97 1.81 -15.58
CA ILE A 166 -0.92 3.08 -16.31
C ILE A 166 0.40 3.80 -16.02
N GLN A 167 0.80 3.94 -14.75
CA GLN A 167 2.07 4.58 -14.38
C GLN A 167 3.28 3.86 -14.98
N ALA A 168 3.25 2.52 -15.04
CA ALA A 168 4.30 1.75 -15.69
C ALA A 168 4.35 2.01 -17.21
N VAL A 169 3.21 2.16 -17.87
CA VAL A 169 3.13 2.54 -19.30
C VAL A 169 3.65 3.96 -19.52
N ASP A 170 3.27 4.92 -18.69
CA ASP A 170 3.75 6.31 -18.76
C ASP A 170 5.26 6.39 -18.58
N THR A 171 5.81 5.64 -17.62
CA THR A 171 7.26 5.55 -17.40
C THR A 171 7.97 4.98 -18.64
N ARG A 172 7.46 3.88 -19.21
CA ARG A 172 8.03 3.26 -20.42
C ARG A 172 7.95 4.19 -21.63
N THR A 173 6.85 4.90 -21.82
CA THR A 173 6.71 5.86 -22.93
C THR A 173 7.62 7.07 -22.75
N GLY A 174 7.81 7.56 -21.53
CA GLY A 174 8.78 8.61 -21.21
C GLY A 174 10.22 8.19 -21.51
N LEU A 175 10.60 6.97 -21.12
CA LEU A 175 11.91 6.39 -21.45
C LEU A 175 12.09 6.21 -22.96
N ALA A 176 11.07 5.69 -23.65
CA ALA A 176 11.10 5.50 -25.10
C ALA A 176 11.22 6.83 -25.87
N ARG A 177 10.48 7.87 -25.45
CA ARG A 177 10.61 9.24 -26.01
C ARG A 177 12.02 9.78 -25.81
N THR A 178 12.55 9.68 -24.58
CA THR A 178 13.92 10.12 -24.25
C THR A 178 14.96 9.39 -25.10
N ALA A 179 14.80 8.08 -25.31
CA ALA A 179 15.69 7.30 -26.16
C ALA A 179 15.59 7.72 -27.64
N ALA A 180 14.37 7.96 -28.14
CA ALA A 180 14.14 8.43 -29.51
C ALA A 180 14.74 9.82 -29.76
N ASP A 181 14.61 10.75 -28.80
CA ASP A 181 15.16 12.09 -28.89
C ASP A 181 16.70 12.08 -28.87
N LYS A 182 17.31 11.23 -28.02
CA LYS A 182 18.76 10.98 -28.05
C LYS A 182 19.21 10.41 -29.39
N GLY A 183 18.47 9.45 -29.95
CA GLY A 183 18.76 8.88 -31.27
C GLY A 183 18.75 9.93 -32.39
N LYS A 184 17.73 10.81 -32.40
CA LYS A 184 17.64 11.93 -33.35
C LYS A 184 18.78 12.92 -33.18
N SER A 185 19.13 13.28 -31.95
CA SER A 185 20.24 14.20 -31.69
C SER A 185 21.58 13.63 -32.18
N THR A 186 21.85 12.35 -31.93
CA THR A 186 23.07 11.68 -32.41
C THR A 186 23.13 11.65 -33.94
N ALA A 187 22.00 11.33 -34.60
CA ALA A 187 21.92 11.33 -36.06
C ALA A 187 22.16 12.73 -36.66
N ASN A 188 21.59 13.79 -36.06
CA ASN A 188 21.82 15.17 -36.50
C ASN A 188 23.27 15.61 -36.30
N THR A 189 23.90 15.28 -35.16
CA THR A 189 25.32 15.56 -34.94
C THR A 189 26.19 14.83 -35.97
N ALA A 190 25.90 13.56 -36.26
CA ALA A 190 26.62 12.80 -37.29
C ALA A 190 26.47 13.42 -38.69
N LEU A 191 25.25 13.87 -39.05
CA LEU A 191 25.00 14.57 -40.31
C LEU A 191 25.79 15.89 -40.40
N ILE A 192 25.79 16.70 -39.34
CA ILE A 192 26.55 17.96 -39.28
C ILE A 192 28.06 17.67 -39.43
N LEU A 193 28.59 16.70 -38.71
CA LEU A 193 30.01 16.32 -38.83
C LEU A 193 30.35 15.80 -40.22
N ALA A 194 29.47 15.02 -40.86
CA ALA A 194 29.65 14.56 -42.23
C ALA A 194 29.66 15.73 -43.22
N ILE A 195 28.75 16.70 -43.08
CA ILE A 195 28.71 17.92 -43.90
C ILE A 195 30.01 18.73 -43.71
N VAL A 196 30.42 18.97 -42.46
CA VAL A 196 31.68 19.69 -42.16
C VAL A 196 32.89 18.97 -42.77
N GLY A 197 32.97 17.64 -42.63
CA GLY A 197 34.03 16.83 -43.21
C GLY A 197 34.08 16.92 -44.74
N LEU A 198 32.92 16.87 -45.41
CA LEU A 198 32.83 17.02 -46.86
C LEU A 198 33.30 18.41 -47.34
N VAL A 199 32.90 19.48 -46.66
CA VAL A 199 33.31 20.86 -47.01
C VAL A 199 34.82 21.04 -46.84
N LEU A 200 35.39 20.59 -45.72
CA LEU A 200 36.82 20.67 -45.47
C LEU A 200 37.63 19.84 -46.48
N GLY A 201 37.15 18.63 -46.84
CA GLY A 201 37.77 17.78 -47.84
C GLY A 201 37.80 18.41 -49.24
N ALA A 202 36.69 19.02 -49.67
CA ALA A 202 36.61 19.73 -50.95
C ALA A 202 37.55 20.95 -51.00
N GLY A 203 37.64 21.73 -49.92
CA GLY A 203 38.56 22.87 -49.82
C GLY A 203 40.04 22.46 -49.89
N GLY A 204 40.40 21.32 -49.29
CA GLY A 204 41.74 20.72 -49.38
C GLY A 204 42.12 20.32 -50.82
N LEU A 205 41.17 19.79 -51.59
CA LEU A 205 41.39 19.43 -52.99
C LEU A 205 41.60 20.67 -53.88
N VAL A 206 40.81 21.73 -53.67
CA VAL A 206 40.95 22.98 -54.42
C VAL A 206 42.29 23.67 -54.12
N THR A 207 42.67 23.75 -52.86
CA THR A 207 43.97 24.35 -52.46
C THR A 207 45.16 23.53 -52.96
N SER A 208 45.05 22.20 -52.99
CA SER A 208 46.05 21.32 -53.60
C SER A 208 46.19 21.55 -55.11
N LEU A 209 45.08 21.66 -55.84
CA LEU A 209 45.07 21.95 -57.28
C LEU A 209 45.64 23.34 -57.62
N VAL A 210 45.34 24.35 -56.80
CA VAL A 210 45.88 25.71 -56.95
C VAL A 210 47.38 25.76 -56.64
N SER A 211 47.84 25.08 -55.59
CA SER A 211 49.27 24.97 -55.27
C SER A 211 50.06 24.20 -56.34
N ARG A 212 49.44 23.21 -57.00
CA ARG A 212 50.05 22.47 -58.11
C ARG A 212 50.21 23.33 -59.37
N ARG A 213 49.30 24.29 -59.60
CA ARG A 213 49.38 25.27 -60.71
C ARG A 213 50.39 26.39 -60.46
N LYS A 214 50.73 26.69 -59.20
CA LYS A 214 51.69 27.75 -58.83
C LYS A 214 53.14 27.27 -58.71
N ARG A 215 53.46 26.02 -59.08
CA ARG A 215 54.86 25.57 -59.18
C ARG A 215 55.41 25.87 -60.59
N PRO A 216 56.27 26.89 -60.76
CA PRO A 216 56.99 27.08 -62.01
C PRO A 216 58.08 26.00 -62.15
N ALA A 217 58.25 25.52 -63.38
CA ALA A 217 59.50 24.94 -63.87
C ALA A 217 60.05 25.88 -64.95
#